data_AF-A0A2P8AUG5-F1
#
_entry.id   AF-A0A2P8AUG5-F1
#
_cell.length_a   1.000
_cell.length_b   1.000
_cell.length_c   1.000
_cell.angle_alpha   90.00
_cell.angle_beta   90.00
_cell.angle_gamma   90.00
#
_symmetry.space_group_name_H-M   'P 1'
#
loop_
_entity.id
_entity.type
_entity.pdbx_description
1 polymer ?
#
loop_
_entity_poly.entity_id
_entity_poly.type
_entity_poly.pdbx_seq_one_letter_code
_entity_poly.pdbx_strand_id
1 'polypeptide(L)' 'MSILLAGDGKFHYSDGSHKWIPPDPDYDQEVWNEQVRQHLHGHLRNERPKVRVRRIIVG' A
#
# COMPACT_ATOMS: atom_id res chain seq x y z
N MET A 1 8.55 -4.21 -5.16
CA MET A 1 7.69 -4.95 -4.21
C MET A 1 7.24 -3.96 -3.16
N SER A 2 5.95 -3.65 -3.12
CA SER A 2 5.36 -2.73 -2.13
C SER A 2 5.52 -3.34 -0.73
N ILE A 3 5.78 -2.51 0.27
CA ILE A 3 5.82 -2.96 1.68
C ILE A 3 4.38 -3.02 2.17
N LEU A 4 3.91 -4.21 2.57
CA LEU A 4 2.59 -4.39 3.18
C LEU A 4 2.57 -3.69 4.54
N LEU A 5 1.75 -2.64 4.67
CA LEU A 5 1.51 -1.93 5.92
C LEU A 5 0.22 -2.41 6.57
N ALA A 6 0.08 -2.10 7.86
CA ALA A 6 -1.18 -2.32 8.57
C ALA A 6 -2.32 -1.59 7.84
N GLY A 7 -3.36 -2.34 7.44
CA GLY A 7 -4.48 -1.82 6.65
C GLY A 7 -4.46 -2.19 5.17
N ASP A 8 -3.33 -2.67 4.64
CA ASP A 8 -3.20 -3.02 3.21
C ASP A 8 -3.83 -4.37 2.85
N GLY A 9 -4.16 -5.20 3.83
CA GLY A 9 -4.60 -6.59 3.62
C GLY A 9 -5.82 -6.73 2.71
N LYS A 10 -6.75 -5.77 2.72
CA LYS A 10 -7.92 -5.82 1.81
C LYS A 10 -7.58 -5.55 0.34
N PHE A 11 -6.45 -4.90 0.08
CA PHE A 11 -5.94 -4.59 -1.26
C PHE A 11 -4.95 -5.64 -1.78
N HIS A 12 -4.75 -6.75 -1.07
CA HIS A 12 -3.80 -7.80 -1.44
C HIS A 12 -4.45 -9.19 -1.38
N TYR A 13 -4.05 -10.05 -2.32
CA TYR A 13 -4.31 -11.49 -2.27
C TYR A 13 -3.37 -12.16 -1.25
N SER A 14 -3.70 -13.38 -0.83
CA SER A 14 -2.88 -14.14 0.13
C SER A 14 -1.47 -14.44 -0.38
N ASP A 15 -1.25 -14.36 -1.69
CA ASP A 15 0.05 -14.52 -2.33
C ASP A 15 0.89 -13.22 -2.35
N GLY A 16 0.37 -12.13 -1.80
CA GLY A 16 1.02 -10.82 -1.76
C GLY A 16 0.87 -9.97 -3.02
N SER A 17 0.10 -10.41 -4.02
CA SER A 17 -0.23 -9.61 -5.20
C SER A 17 -1.39 -8.63 -4.92
N HIS A 18 -1.45 -7.50 -5.65
CA HIS A 18 -2.50 -6.50 -5.44
C HIS A 18 -3.86 -6.95 -6.00
N LYS A 19 -4.92 -6.62 -5.27
CA LYS A 19 -6.31 -6.68 -5.70
C LYS A 19 -6.72 -5.32 -6.24
N TRP A 20 -7.09 -5.28 -7.51
CA TRP A 20 -7.70 -4.08 -8.12
C TRP A 20 -9.23 -4.18 -8.23
N ILE A 21 -9.79 -5.33 -7.87
CA ILE A 21 -11.22 -5.61 -7.85
C ILE A 21 -11.69 -5.82 -6.41
N PRO A 22 -12.94 -5.45 -6.07
CA PRO A 22 -13.45 -5.66 -4.74
C PRO A 22 -13.62 -7.16 -4.45
N PRO A 23 -13.46 -7.57 -3.18
CA PRO A 23 -13.66 -8.97 -2.77
C PRO A 23 -15.14 -9.37 -2.71
N ASP A 24 -16.04 -8.39 -2.62
CA ASP A 24 -17.50 -8.59 -2.60
C ASP A 24 -18.08 -8.02 -3.91
N PRO A 25 -18.84 -8.82 -4.69
CA PRO A 25 -19.43 -8.37 -5.95
C PRO A 25 -20.48 -7.26 -5.79
N ASP A 26 -21.14 -7.18 -4.62
CA ASP A 26 -22.14 -6.15 -4.33
C ASP A 26 -21.51 -4.87 -3.75
N TYR A 27 -20.19 -4.85 -3.60
CA TYR A 27 -19.46 -3.69 -3.13
C TYR A 27 -19.55 -2.54 -4.15
N ASP A 28 -19.85 -1.35 -3.64
CA ASP A 28 -19.92 -0.13 -4.46
C ASP A 28 -18.58 0.12 -5.18
N GLN A 29 -18.63 0.08 -6.51
CA GLN A 29 -17.47 0.21 -7.37
C GLN A 29 -16.81 1.60 -7.26
N GLU A 30 -17.58 2.68 -7.08
CA GLU A 30 -17.02 4.02 -6.92
C GLU A 30 -16.26 4.15 -5.60
N VAL A 31 -16.85 3.60 -4.53
CA VAL A 31 -16.21 3.56 -3.21
C VAL A 31 -14.93 2.73 -3.25
N TRP A 32 -14.96 1.57 -3.93
CA TRP A 32 -13.78 0.72 -4.09
C TRP A 32 -12.67 1.44 -4.87
N ASN A 33 -13.02 2.06 -6.00
CA ASN A 33 -12.07 2.79 -6.83
C ASN A 33 -11.41 3.95 -6.07
N GLU A 34 -12.17 4.69 -5.25
CA GLU A 34 -11.60 5.75 -4.42
C GLU A 34 -10.66 5.18 -3.35
N GLN A 35 -11.02 4.07 -2.70
CA GLN A 35 -10.15 3.41 -1.73
C GLN A 35 -8.83 2.92 -2.36
N VAL A 36 -8.91 2.35 -3.55
CA VAL A 36 -7.75 1.94 -4.35
C VAL A 36 -6.87 3.14 -4.70
N ARG A 37 -7.47 4.26 -5.12
CA ARG A 37 -6.75 5.50 -5.44
C ARG A 37 -6.01 6.06 -4.22
N GLN A 38 -6.65 6.06 -3.05
CA GLN A 38 -6.03 6.49 -1.80
C GLN A 38 -4.89 5.56 -1.37
N HIS A 39 -5.06 4.24 -1.52
CA HIS A 39 -4.01 3.27 -1.22
C HIS A 39 -2.77 3.47 -2.11
N LEU A 40 -2.96 3.63 -3.42
CA LEU A 40 -1.90 3.98 -4.37
C LEU A 40 -1.19 5.30 -3.99
N HIS A 41 -1.96 6.31 -3.62
CA HIS A 41 -1.41 7.59 -3.18
C HIS A 41 -0.60 7.44 -1.87
N GLY A 42 -1.04 6.58 -0.95
CA GLY A 42 -0.31 6.20 0.25
C GLY A 42 1.06 5.58 -0.06
N HIS A 43 1.13 4.69 -1.04
CA HIS A 43 2.40 4.13 -1.51
C HIS A 43 3.33 5.22 -2.03
N LEU A 44 2.88 6.11 -2.92
CA LEU A 44 3.72 7.20 -3.44
C LEU A 44 4.27 8.11 -2.34
N ARG A 45 3.53 8.31 -1.24
CA ARG A 45 3.99 9.10 -0.09
C ARG A 45 4.98 8.34 0.79
N ASN A 46 4.81 7.03 0.93
CA ASN A 46 5.66 6.14 1.73
C ASN A 46 6.89 5.61 0.98
N GLU A 47 6.88 5.66 -0.35
CA GLU A 47 8.01 5.32 -1.24
C GLU A 47 9.13 6.36 -1.21
N ARG A 48 9.00 7.46 -0.45
CA ARG A 48 10.17 8.27 -0.11
C ARG A 48 11.21 7.34 0.49
N PRO A 49 12.44 7.28 -0.07
CA PRO A 49 13.43 6.35 0.42
C PRO A 49 13.59 6.63 1.91
N LYS A 50 13.36 5.60 2.74
CA LYS A 50 13.89 5.58 4.09
C LYS A 50 15.40 5.59 3.91
N VAL A 51 15.97 6.77 3.67
CA VAL A 51 17.39 7.02 3.88
C VAL A 51 17.55 6.78 5.37
N ARG A 52 17.83 5.53 5.70
CA ARG A 52 18.35 5.13 6.99
C ARG A 52 19.70 5.81 7.03
N VAL A 53 19.71 7.07 7.47
CA VAL A 53 20.93 7.80 7.82
C VAL A 53 21.56 6.95 8.89
N ARG A 54 22.47 6.06 8.47
CA ARG A 54 23.40 5.42 9.39
C ARG A 54 24.20 6.58 9.95
N ARG A 55 23.94 6.93 11.20
CA ARG A 55 24.75 7.85 11.97
C ARG A 55 26.17 7.29 11.95
N ILE A 56 27.04 7.87 11.12
CA ILE A 56 28.47 7.59 11.20
C ILE A 56 28.93 8.32 12.46
N ILE A 57 29.18 7.55 13.52
CA ILE A 57 29.99 8.00 14.65
C ILE A 57 31.37 7.39 14.40
N VAL A 58 32.30 8.20 13.91
CA VAL A 58 33.76 8.01 14.02
C VAL A 58 34.32 9.42 13.84
N GLY A 59 35.15 10.01 14.69
CA GLY A 59 35.94 9.54 15.82
C GLY A 59 37.10 10.52 15.90
#